data_AF-A0A519W0N1-F1
#
_entry.id   AF-A0A519W0N1-F1
#
_cell.length_a   1.000
_cell.length_b   1.000
_cell.length_c   1.000
_cell.angle_alpha   90.00
_cell.angle_beta   90.00
_cell.angle_gamma   90.00
#
_symmetry.space_group_name_H-M   'P 1'
#
loop_
_entity.id
_entity.type
_entity.pdbx_description
1 polymer ?
#
loop_
_entity_poly.entity_id
_entity_poly.type
_entity_poly.pdbx_seq_one_letter_code
_entity_poly.pdbx_strand_id
1 'polypeptide(L)'
;IMYPLSAYNLNILKVKGKSNLFLKLEIIKKIISVTGIICVFPFGIYGLLYLQLFFSFFSFYINSRYTARFIAYPIGKQLRDILPTLILAAATGAACYFLDYQFEKSFHFKDWLRIILTGLMYSVCYFSLGFLIKLPAIIDFKQIILKR
;
A
#
# COMPACT_ATOMS: atom_id res chain seq x y z
N ILE A 1 1.65 1.47 -0.48
CA ILE A 1 0.44 0.63 -0.75
C ILE A 1 -0.58 1.37 -1.62
N MET A 2 -0.97 2.62 -1.29
CA MET A 2 -2.02 3.33 -2.05
C MET A 2 -1.59 3.87 -3.42
N TYR A 3 -0.29 4.03 -3.66
CA TYR A 3 0.25 4.54 -4.93
C TYR A 3 -0.18 3.73 -6.18
N PRO A 4 0.02 2.40 -6.26
CA PRO A 4 -0.38 1.63 -7.44
C PRO A 4 -1.88 1.69 -7.72
N LEU A 5 -2.72 1.69 -6.67
CA LEU A 5 -4.17 1.83 -6.82
C LEU A 5 -4.56 3.21 -7.35
N SER A 6 -3.93 4.24 -6.80
CA SER A 6 -4.13 5.62 -7.24
C SER A 6 -3.70 5.80 -8.70
N ALA A 7 -2.56 5.22 -9.10
CA ALA A 7 -2.05 5.23 -10.47
C ALA A 7 -2.95 4.44 -11.43
N TYR A 8 -3.46 3.28 -11.02
CA TYR A 8 -4.41 2.48 -11.79
C TYR A 8 -5.68 3.28 -12.12
N ASN A 9 -6.27 3.95 -11.12
CA ASN A 9 -7.45 4.79 -11.32
C ASN A 9 -7.18 5.93 -12.32
N LEU A 10 -6.02 6.61 -12.24
CA LEU A 10 -5.65 7.64 -13.21
C LEU A 10 -5.44 7.09 -14.62
N ASN A 11 -4.80 5.93 -14.75
CA ASN A 11 -4.55 5.31 -16.04
C ASN A 11 -5.86 4.92 -16.73
N ILE A 12 -6.88 4.50 -15.98
CA ILE A 12 -8.22 4.26 -16.54
C ILE A 12 -8.79 5.52 -17.17
N LEU A 13 -8.65 6.69 -16.54
CA LEU A 13 -9.14 7.94 -17.11
C LEU A 13 -8.46 8.24 -18.44
N LYS A 14 -7.16 7.94 -18.57
CA LYS A 14 -6.42 8.08 -19.83
C LYS A 14 -6.96 7.11 -20.90
N VAL A 15 -7.11 5.83 -20.56
CA VAL A 15 -7.62 4.79 -21.48
C VAL A 15 -9.07 5.07 -21.92
N LYS A 16 -9.89 5.66 -21.06
CA LYS A 16 -11.27 6.07 -21.38
C LYS A 16 -11.38 7.43 -22.09
N GLY A 17 -10.26 8.02 -22.51
CA GLY A 17 -10.23 9.30 -23.24
C GLY A 17 -10.64 10.51 -22.40
N LYS A 18 -10.57 10.44 -21.06
CA LYS A 18 -10.91 11.53 -20.13
C LYS A 18 -9.68 12.32 -19.70
N SER A 19 -8.84 12.71 -20.64
CA SER A 19 -7.60 13.46 -20.42
C SER A 19 -7.81 14.80 -19.70
N ASN A 20 -8.91 15.50 -19.98
CA ASN A 20 -9.26 16.76 -19.29
C ASN A 20 -9.50 16.54 -17.79
N LEU A 21 -10.20 15.45 -17.44
CA LEU A 21 -10.44 15.10 -16.03
C LEU A 21 -9.14 14.66 -15.37
N PHE A 22 -8.33 13.83 -16.04
CA PHE A 22 -7.00 13.46 -15.56
C PHE A 22 -6.17 14.70 -15.20
N LEU A 23 -6.06 15.67 -16.11
CA LEU A 23 -5.30 16.90 -15.89
C LEU A 23 -5.87 17.71 -14.71
N LYS A 24 -7.20 17.85 -14.63
CA LYS A 24 -7.85 18.56 -13.52
C LYS A 24 -7.55 17.94 -12.16
N LEU A 25 -7.55 16.60 -12.07
CA LEU A 25 -7.22 15.89 -10.83
C LEU A 25 -5.75 16.06 -10.44
N GLU A 26 -4.82 15.98 -11.40
CA GLU A 26 -3.40 16.23 -11.15
C GLU A 26 -3.15 17.66 -10.65
N ILE A 27 -3.78 18.67 -11.27
CA ILE A 27 -3.66 20.07 -10.84
C ILE A 27 -4.18 20.24 -9.41
N ILE A 28 -5.39 19.75 -9.08
CA ILE A 28 -5.97 19.86 -7.74
C ILE A 28 -5.04 19.24 -6.70
N LYS A 29 -4.53 18.04 -6.97
CA LYS A 29 -3.59 17.36 -6.08
C LYS A 29 -2.28 18.13 -5.93
N LYS A 30 -1.75 18.72 -7.00
CA LYS A 30 -0.51 19.50 -6.94
C LYS A 30 -0.68 20.76 -6.10
N ILE A 31 -1.81 21.47 -6.26
CA ILE A 31 -2.14 22.64 -5.43
C ILE A 31 -2.18 22.25 -3.95
N ILE A 32 -2.92 21.19 -3.60
CA ILE A 32 -3.05 20.71 -2.23
C ILE A 32 -1.70 20.23 -1.66
N SER A 33 -0.87 19.59 -2.48
CA SER A 33 0.48 19.18 -2.07
C SER A 33 1.37 20.38 -1.79
N VAL A 34 1.36 21.40 -2.64
CA VAL A 34 2.21 22.59 -2.47
C VAL A 34 1.77 23.41 -1.26
N THR A 35 0.47 23.65 -1.09
CA THR A 35 -0.06 24.34 0.09
C THR A 35 0.23 23.56 1.37
N GLY A 36 0.04 22.24 1.35
CA GLY A 36 0.38 21.36 2.47
C GLY A 36 1.86 21.43 2.84
N ILE A 37 2.77 21.44 1.85
CA ILE A 37 4.21 21.56 2.11
C ILE A 37 4.51 22.88 2.82
N ILE A 38 3.96 24.00 2.35
CA ILE A 38 4.18 25.31 2.97
C ILE A 38 3.70 25.31 4.43
N CYS A 39 2.51 24.76 4.71
CA CYS A 39 1.97 24.69 6.06
C CYS A 39 2.80 23.81 7.00
N VAL A 40 3.38 22.74 6.46
CA VAL A 40 4.04 21.71 7.26
C VAL A 40 5.56 21.89 7.31
N PHE A 41 6.12 22.76 6.48
CA PHE A 41 7.55 23.10 6.44
C PHE A 41 8.16 23.44 7.81
N PRO A 42 7.49 24.21 8.70
CA PRO A 42 8.03 24.52 10.03
C PRO A 42 8.20 23.31 10.94
N PHE A 43 7.48 22.20 10.69
CA PHE A 43 7.55 20.97 11.48
C PHE A 43 8.69 20.04 11.03
N GLY A 44 9.55 20.51 10.12
CA GLY A 44 10.71 19.76 9.63
C GLY A 44 10.32 18.50 8.87
N ILE A 45 11.25 17.53 8.83
CA ILE A 45 11.11 16.33 7.99
C ILE A 45 9.94 15.44 8.42
N TYR A 46 9.65 15.34 9.71
CA TYR A 46 8.55 14.54 10.22
C TYR A 46 7.20 15.05 9.74
N GLY A 47 7.02 16.37 9.73
CA GLY A 47 5.83 16.98 9.14
C GLY A 47 5.64 16.56 7.68
N LEU A 48 6.70 16.68 6.87
CA LEU A 48 6.64 16.31 5.46
C LEU A 48 6.28 14.82 5.26
N LEU A 49 6.79 13.94 6.12
CA LEU A 49 6.45 12.50 6.08
C LEU A 49 4.97 12.25 6.40
N TYR A 50 4.42 12.89 7.43
CA TYR A 50 2.99 12.77 7.75
C TYR A 50 2.11 13.36 6.64
N LEU A 51 2.52 14.49 6.06
CA LEU A 51 1.84 15.07 4.90
C LEU A 51 1.84 14.09 3.71
N GLN A 52 2.98 13.48 3.40
CA GLN A 52 3.10 12.50 2.31
C GLN A 52 2.22 11.26 2.53
N LEU A 53 2.16 10.77 3.77
CA LEU A 53 1.28 9.67 4.15
C LEU A 53 -0.19 10.04 3.90
N PHE A 54 -0.65 11.16 4.47
CA PHE A 54 -2.02 11.63 4.30
C PHE A 54 -2.36 11.90 2.83
N PHE A 55 -1.46 12.56 2.11
CA PHE A 55 -1.63 12.87 0.69
C PHE A 55 -1.78 11.61 -0.16
N SER A 56 -1.10 10.51 0.19
CA SER A 56 -1.25 9.23 -0.52
C SER A 56 -2.67 8.66 -0.40
N PHE A 57 -3.29 8.73 0.79
CA PHE A 57 -4.68 8.31 0.98
C PHE A 57 -5.67 9.26 0.31
N PHE A 58 -5.44 10.57 0.45
CA PHE A 58 -6.29 11.60 -0.13
C PHE A 58 -6.29 11.56 -1.67
N SER A 59 -5.11 11.41 -2.26
CA SER A 59 -4.92 11.22 -3.71
C SER A 59 -5.67 9.97 -4.21
N PHE A 60 -5.56 8.86 -3.49
CA PHE A 60 -6.31 7.64 -3.80
C PHE A 60 -7.83 7.88 -3.73
N TYR A 61 -8.32 8.53 -2.67
CA TYR A 61 -9.74 8.80 -2.49
C TYR A 61 -10.32 9.65 -3.63
N ILE A 62 -9.67 10.77 -3.97
CA ILE A 62 -10.07 11.63 -5.09
C ILE A 62 -10.09 10.83 -6.39
N ASN A 63 -8.95 10.20 -6.73
CA ASN A 63 -8.82 9.48 -7.99
C ASN A 63 -9.88 8.37 -8.12
N SER A 64 -10.10 7.59 -7.07
CA SER A 64 -11.05 6.48 -7.08
C SER A 64 -12.50 6.98 -7.12
N ARG A 65 -12.84 8.10 -6.46
CA ARG A 65 -14.21 8.67 -6.50
C ARG A 65 -14.62 9.13 -7.90
N TYR A 66 -13.71 9.79 -8.62
CA TYR A 66 -13.98 10.24 -9.99
C TYR A 66 -13.93 9.09 -10.99
N THR A 67 -13.01 8.14 -10.81
CA THR A 67 -12.87 6.98 -11.71
C THR A 67 -14.01 5.98 -11.54
N ALA A 68 -14.55 5.81 -10.34
CA ALA A 68 -15.66 4.88 -10.06
C ALA A 68 -16.94 5.15 -10.88
N ARG A 69 -17.08 6.33 -11.50
CA ARG A 69 -18.18 6.63 -12.44
C ARG A 69 -17.97 5.99 -13.83
N PHE A 70 -16.73 5.62 -14.16
CA PHE A 70 -16.32 5.08 -15.45
C PHE A 70 -15.97 3.58 -15.41
N ILE A 71 -15.93 2.98 -14.21
CA ILE A 71 -15.65 1.55 -14.00
C ILE A 71 -16.65 0.97 -13.01
N ALA A 72 -17.05 -0.29 -13.22
CA ALA A 72 -17.91 -1.05 -12.31
C ALA A 72 -17.16 -1.53 -11.04
N TYR A 73 -16.18 -0.75 -10.57
CA TYR A 73 -15.24 -1.10 -9.52
C TYR A 73 -15.08 0.06 -8.53
N PRO A 74 -16.06 0.25 -7.63
CA PRO A 74 -16.06 1.35 -6.66
C PRO A 74 -14.98 1.18 -5.59
N ILE A 75 -14.68 2.29 -4.90
CA ILE A 75 -13.69 2.37 -3.81
C ILE A 75 -13.85 1.25 -2.77
N GLY A 76 -15.10 0.95 -2.37
CA GLY A 76 -15.36 -0.10 -1.38
C GLY A 76 -14.94 -1.50 -1.83
N LYS A 77 -15.06 -1.82 -3.13
CA LYS A 77 -14.54 -3.09 -3.68
C LYS A 77 -13.01 -3.09 -3.70
N GLN A 78 -12.38 -2.00 -4.15
CA GLN A 78 -10.93 -1.83 -4.13
C GLN A 78 -10.33 -2.06 -2.74
N LEU A 79 -10.93 -1.48 -1.71
CA LEU A 79 -10.47 -1.64 -0.33
C LEU A 79 -10.72 -3.06 0.19
N ARG A 80 -11.89 -3.64 -0.10
CA ARG A 80 -12.22 -5.00 0.32
C ARG A 80 -11.30 -6.05 -0.29
N ASP A 81 -10.84 -5.85 -1.52
CA ASP A 81 -9.97 -6.81 -2.21
C ASP A 81 -8.54 -6.79 -1.64
N ILE A 82 -8.11 -5.66 -1.06
CA ILE A 82 -6.76 -5.49 -0.49
C ILE A 82 -6.74 -5.74 1.01
N LEU A 83 -7.88 -5.62 1.68
CA LEU A 83 -8.01 -5.81 3.11
C LEU A 83 -7.46 -7.17 3.61
N PRO A 84 -7.72 -8.32 2.95
CA PRO A 84 -7.13 -9.59 3.37
C PRO A 84 -5.60 -9.57 3.37
N THR A 85 -5.00 -8.95 2.35
CA THR A 85 -3.54 -8.78 2.22
C THR A 85 -2.98 -7.89 3.33
N LEU A 86 -3.69 -6.81 3.67
CA LEU A 86 -3.30 -5.92 4.76
C LEU A 86 -3.39 -6.60 6.12
N ILE A 87 -4.46 -7.35 6.38
CA ILE A 87 -4.64 -8.11 7.62
C ILE A 87 -3.55 -9.16 7.75
N LEU A 88 -3.26 -9.91 6.68
CA LEU A 88 -2.20 -10.90 6.69
C LEU A 88 -0.85 -10.26 6.99
N ALA A 89 -0.49 -9.18 6.29
CA ALA A 89 0.77 -8.46 6.49
C ALA A 89 0.89 -7.90 7.92
N ALA A 90 -0.19 -7.35 8.47
CA ALA A 90 -0.23 -6.83 9.83
C ALA A 90 -0.07 -7.96 10.86
N ALA A 91 -0.76 -9.08 10.68
CA ALA A 91 -0.66 -10.24 11.56
C ALA A 91 0.73 -10.87 11.54
N THR A 92 1.31 -11.07 10.34
CA THR A 92 2.68 -11.60 10.20
C THR A 92 3.72 -10.63 10.77
N GLY A 93 3.52 -9.33 10.59
CA GLY A 93 4.38 -8.29 11.15
C GLY A 93 4.35 -8.27 12.67
N ALA A 94 3.16 -8.31 13.26
CA ALA A 94 2.99 -8.39 14.72
C ALA A 94 3.65 -9.66 15.27
N ALA A 95 3.41 -10.82 14.67
CA ALA A 95 4.03 -12.07 15.08
C ALA A 95 5.57 -12.01 15.02
N CYS A 96 6.13 -11.47 13.93
CA CYS A 96 7.58 -11.34 13.79
C CYS A 96 8.18 -10.35 14.79
N TYR A 97 7.47 -9.26 15.10
CA TYR A 97 7.89 -8.30 16.13
C TYR A 97 7.97 -8.95 17.51
N PHE A 98 6.95 -9.74 17.90
CA PHE A 98 6.98 -10.46 19.17
C PHE A 98 8.11 -11.48 19.23
N LEU A 99 8.38 -12.18 18.12
CA LEU A 99 9.50 -13.13 18.05
C LEU A 99 10.85 -12.42 18.15
N ASP A 100 11.04 -11.32 17.42
CA ASP A 100 12.27 -10.50 17.49
C ASP A 100 12.54 -10.00 18.92
N TYR A 101 11.50 -9.54 19.61
CA TYR A 101 11.59 -9.10 20.99
C TYR A 101 12.04 -10.22 21.95
N GLN A 102 11.55 -11.45 21.76
CA GLN A 102 11.98 -12.60 22.57
C GLN A 102 13.41 -13.05 22.24
N PHE A 103 13.80 -12.97 20.96
CA PHE A 103 15.16 -13.27 20.52
C PHE A 103 16.17 -12.28 21.11
N GLU A 104 15.87 -10.98 21.07
CA GLU A 104 16.74 -9.95 21.65
C GLU A 104 17.01 -10.19 23.14
N LYS A 105 15.99 -10.61 23.88
CA LYS A 105 16.10 -10.90 25.32
C LYS A 105 16.91 -12.17 25.61
N SER A 106 16.84 -13.17 24.75
CA SER A 106 17.41 -14.51 25.01
C SER A 106 18.79 -14.70 24.40
N PHE A 107 19.03 -14.09 23.24
CA PHE A 107 20.24 -14.25 22.44
C PHE A 107 20.67 -12.85 21.99
N HIS A 108 21.72 -12.31 22.62
CA HIS A 108 22.29 -11.00 22.28
C HIS A 108 22.98 -11.01 20.90
N PHE A 109 22.21 -11.20 19.83
CA PHE A 109 22.68 -11.16 18.46
C PHE A 109 23.08 -9.74 18.05
N LYS A 110 23.99 -9.62 17.07
CA LYS A 110 24.33 -8.35 16.42
C LYS A 110 23.14 -7.85 15.59
N ASP A 111 22.89 -6.54 15.60
CA ASP A 111 21.73 -5.91 14.96
C ASP A 111 21.55 -6.27 13.48
N TRP A 112 22.63 -6.33 12.71
CA TRP A 112 22.57 -6.68 11.28
C TRP A 112 22.07 -8.11 11.03
N LEU A 113 22.49 -9.07 11.86
CA LEU A 113 22.02 -10.47 11.75
C LEU A 113 20.54 -10.56 12.11
N ARG A 114 20.11 -9.79 13.11
CA ARG A 114 18.72 -9.71 13.55
C ARG A 114 17.79 -9.21 12.43
N ILE A 115 18.20 -8.16 11.71
CA ILE A 115 17.43 -7.62 10.57
C ILE A 115 17.31 -8.66 9.45
N ILE A 116 18.39 -9.38 9.14
CA ILE A 116 18.38 -10.42 8.08
C ILE A 116 17.46 -11.58 8.48
N LEU A 117 17.60 -12.10 9.70
CA LEU A 117 16.81 -13.23 10.19
C LEU A 117 15.32 -12.89 10.29
N THR A 118 14.98 -11.73 10.85
CA THR A 118 13.59 -11.27 10.94
C THR A 118 12.97 -11.01 9.57
N GLY A 119 13.73 -10.45 8.61
CA GLY A 119 13.27 -10.25 7.23
C GLY A 119 13.00 -11.57 6.49
N LEU A 120 13.87 -12.56 6.65
CA LEU A 120 13.66 -13.91 6.09
C LEU A 120 12.45 -14.60 6.75
N MET A 121 12.36 -14.54 8.08
CA MET A 121 11.25 -15.10 8.84
C MET A 121 9.91 -14.48 8.43
N TYR A 122 9.84 -13.14 8.32
CA TYR A 122 8.63 -12.46 7.85
C TYR A 122 8.23 -12.94 6.45
N SER A 123 9.19 -13.03 5.53
CA SER A 123 8.94 -13.49 4.17
C SER A 123 8.37 -14.92 4.14
N VAL A 124 9.01 -15.85 4.85
CA VAL A 124 8.56 -17.25 4.93
C VAL A 124 7.18 -17.35 5.57
N CYS A 125 6.94 -16.67 6.69
CA CYS A 125 5.65 -16.68 7.37
C CYS A 125 4.54 -16.07 6.50
N TYR A 126 4.80 -14.94 5.86
CA TYR A 126 3.83 -14.26 5.00
C TYR A 126 3.40 -15.13 3.81
N PHE A 127 4.36 -15.72 3.09
CA PHE A 127 4.03 -16.61 1.97
C PHE A 127 3.33 -17.88 2.46
N SER A 128 3.83 -18.53 3.52
CA SER A 128 3.24 -19.77 4.04
C SER A 128 1.79 -19.57 4.49
N LEU A 129 1.53 -18.55 5.30
CA LEU A 129 0.16 -18.22 5.73
C LEU A 129 -0.70 -17.75 4.56
N GLY A 130 -0.15 -17.00 3.61
CA GLY A 130 -0.84 -16.58 2.39
C GLY A 130 -1.30 -17.78 1.54
N PHE A 131 -0.47 -18.82 1.42
CA PHE A 131 -0.84 -20.06 0.74
C PHE A 131 -1.92 -20.83 1.50
N LEU A 132 -1.81 -20.94 2.83
CA LEU A 132 -2.79 -21.64 3.67
C LEU A 132 -4.17 -20.97 3.64
N ILE A 133 -4.20 -19.64 3.73
CA ILE A 133 -5.43 -18.82 3.71
C ILE A 133 -6.00 -18.73 2.28
N LYS A 134 -5.26 -19.20 1.27
CA LYS A 134 -5.61 -19.09 -0.15
C LYS A 134 -5.91 -17.64 -0.50
N LEU A 135 -4.95 -16.76 -0.21
CA LEU A 135 -5.09 -15.33 -0.46
C LEU A 135 -5.39 -15.10 -1.97
N PRO A 136 -6.42 -14.32 -2.33
CA PRO A 136 -6.83 -14.16 -3.73
C PRO A 136 -5.68 -13.78 -4.66
N ALA A 137 -4.81 -12.85 -4.24
CA ALA A 137 -3.66 -12.43 -5.04
C ALA A 137 -2.66 -13.57 -5.33
N ILE A 138 -2.48 -14.52 -4.41
CA ILE A 138 -1.60 -15.68 -4.62
C ILE A 138 -2.26 -16.68 -5.57
N ILE A 139 -3.57 -16.90 -5.44
CA ILE A 139 -4.32 -17.77 -6.35
C ILE A 139 -4.28 -17.20 -7.78
N ASP A 140 -4.58 -15.91 -7.95
CA ASP A 140 -4.60 -15.24 -9.25
C ASP A 140 -3.22 -15.27 -9.90
N PHE A 141 -2.17 -14.99 -9.13
CA PHE A 141 -0.78 -15.09 -9.59
C PHE A 141 -0.43 -16.52 -10.02
N LYS A 142 -0.82 -17.52 -9.22
CA LYS A 142 -0.63 -18.94 -9.55
C LYS A 142 -1.35 -19.29 -10.85
N GLN A 143 -2.57 -18.82 -11.06
CA GLN A 143 -3.33 -19.06 -12.29
C GLN A 143 -2.67 -18.41 -13.50
N ILE A 144 -2.15 -17.18 -13.40
CA ILE A 144 -1.50 -16.50 -14.52
C ILE A 144 -0.20 -17.20 -14.95
N ILE A 145 0.59 -17.72 -14.01
CA ILE A 145 1.85 -18.39 -14.31
C ILE A 145 1.64 -19.84 -14.76
N LEU A 146 0.76 -20.57 -14.09
CA LEU A 146 0.56 -21.99 -14.36
C LEU A 146 -0.49 -22.28 -15.43
N LYS A 147 -1.32 -21.30 -15.84
CA LYS A 147 -2.04 -21.39 -17.12
C LYS A 147 -1.08 -21.06 -18.26
N ARG A 148 -0.23 -22.03 -18.55
CA ARG A 148 -0.12 -22.55 -19.90
C ARG A 148 -1.20 -23.60 -20.10
#